data_AF-A0A176U5T7-F1
#
_entry.id   AF-A0A176U5T7-F1
#
_cell.length_a   1.000
_cell.length_b   1.000
_cell.length_c   1.000
_cell.angle_alpha   90.00
_cell.angle_beta   90.00
_cell.angle_gamma   90.00
#
_symmetry.space_group_name_H-M   'P 1'
#
loop_
_entity.id
_entity.type
_entity.pdbx_description
1 polymer ?
#
loop_
_entity_poly.entity_id
_entity_poly.type
_entity_poly.pdbx_seq_one_letter_code
_entity_poly.pdbx_strand_id
1 'polypeptide(L)'
;MMYPFMTLNDDTEITHSEMKLDGKVKVYIETPDNFGGFHSATCWLPEYKWENIEGYSDSEMAYFKQLIRNNAHLIIEFSQDGGILNASNF
;
A
#
# COMPACT_ATOMS: atom_id res chain seq x y z
N MET A 1 11.44 6.66 -3.04
CA MET A 1 10.77 7.20 -1.82
C MET A 1 9.47 6.44 -1.56
N MET A 2 8.77 6.66 -0.44
CA MET A 2 7.39 6.16 -0.21
C MET A 2 6.41 7.33 -0.33
N TYR A 3 5.26 7.11 -0.97
CA TYR A 3 4.23 8.12 -1.20
C TYR A 3 2.88 7.66 -0.63
N PRO A 4 2.08 8.59 -0.09
CA PRO A 4 0.74 8.27 0.38
C PRO A 4 -0.16 7.90 -0.80
N PHE A 5 -0.97 6.86 -0.61
CA PHE A 5 -2.04 6.48 -1.53
C PHE A 5 -3.41 6.76 -0.92
N MET A 6 -3.65 6.30 0.31
CA MET A 6 -4.95 6.38 0.98
C MET A 6 -4.78 6.24 2.49
N THR A 7 -5.56 7.01 3.25
CA THR A 7 -5.76 6.84 4.69
C THR A 7 -7.19 6.34 4.93
N LEU A 8 -7.36 5.28 5.72
CA LEU A 8 -8.68 4.75 6.09
C LEU A 8 -9.22 5.41 7.38
N ASN A 9 -10.45 5.10 7.74
CA ASN A 9 -11.15 5.70 8.88
C ASN A 9 -10.63 5.25 10.26
N ASP A 10 -9.82 4.18 10.30
CA ASP A 10 -9.15 3.65 11.48
C ASP A 10 -7.67 4.05 11.55
N ASP A 11 -7.31 5.13 10.84
CA ASP A 11 -5.94 5.62 10.70
C ASP A 11 -4.98 4.64 10.00
N THR A 12 -5.50 3.62 9.31
CA THR A 12 -4.67 2.79 8.43
C THR A 12 -4.09 3.63 7.29
N GLU A 13 -2.77 3.65 7.18
CA GLU A 13 -2.04 4.30 6.11
C GLU A 13 -1.63 3.28 5.05
N ILE A 14 -1.99 3.57 3.79
CA ILE A 14 -1.54 2.81 2.63
C ILE A 14 -0.60 3.71 1.84
N THR A 15 0.65 3.26 1.72
CA THR A 15 1.71 3.96 0.98
C THR A 15 2.29 3.07 -0.10
N HIS A 16 2.90 3.67 -1.13
CA HIS A 16 3.59 2.92 -2.17
C HIS A 16 4.96 3.51 -2.49
N SER A 17 5.87 2.68 -3.00
CA SER A 17 7.15 3.16 -3.53
C SER A 17 7.00 3.76 -4.92
N GLU A 18 8.04 4.42 -5.41
CA GLU A 18 8.27 4.58 -6.86
C GLU A 18 8.31 3.21 -7.53
N MET A 19 8.01 3.19 -8.83
CA MET A 19 8.27 2.01 -9.66
C MET A 19 9.77 1.73 -9.66
N LYS A 20 10.14 0.51 -9.27
CA LYS A 20 11.52 0.04 -9.36
C LYS A 20 11.90 -0.25 -10.81
N LEU A 21 13.19 -0.35 -11.08
CA LEU A 21 13.74 -0.68 -12.40
C LEU A 21 13.25 -2.04 -12.94
N ASP A 22 12.87 -2.97 -12.06
CA ASP A 22 12.29 -4.27 -12.42
C ASP A 22 10.76 -4.22 -12.62
N GLY A 23 10.17 -3.01 -12.62
CA GLY A 23 8.73 -2.78 -12.78
C GLY A 23 7.91 -3.06 -11.52
N LYS A 24 8.55 -3.40 -10.39
CA LYS A 24 7.83 -3.71 -9.15
C LYS A 24 7.53 -2.46 -8.34
N VAL A 25 6.40 -2.49 -7.65
CA VAL A 25 5.97 -1.44 -6.72
C VAL A 25 5.76 -2.07 -5.35
N LYS A 26 6.41 -1.51 -4.32
CA LYS A 26 6.15 -1.89 -2.93
C LYS A 26 4.91 -1.14 -2.46
N VAL A 27 3.93 -1.83 -1.92
CA VAL A 27 2.81 -1.25 -1.18
C VAL A 27 2.98 -1.62 0.29
N TYR A 28 2.89 -0.64 1.17
CA TYR A 28 3.02 -0.82 2.61
C TYR A 28 1.75 -0.33 3.29
N ILE A 29 1.21 -1.16 4.17
CA ILE A 29 -0.03 -0.93 4.92
C ILE A 29 0.34 -0.94 6.39
N GLU A 30 -0.01 0.11 7.11
CA GLU A 30 0.27 0.26 8.54
C GLU A 30 -0.95 0.79 9.28
N THR A 31 -1.35 0.12 10.36
CA THR A 31 -2.48 0.53 11.21
C THR A 31 -1.96 0.71 12.64
N PRO A 32 -2.16 1.87 13.29
CA PRO A 32 -1.80 2.06 14.70
C PRO A 32 -2.51 1.03 15.59
N ASP A 33 -1.78 0.44 16.53
CA ASP A 33 -2.38 -0.40 17.56
C ASP A 33 -2.67 0.37 18.87
N ASN A 34 -3.47 -0.24 19.75
CA ASN A 34 -3.85 0.37 21.03
C ASN A 34 -2.73 0.39 22.08
N PHE A 35 -1.58 -0.22 21.79
CA PHE A 35 -0.44 -0.38 22.68
C PHE A 35 0.75 0.52 22.28
N GLY A 36 0.56 1.40 21.29
CA GLY A 36 1.60 2.31 20.79
C GLY A 36 2.54 1.69 19.76
N GLY A 37 2.19 0.52 19.22
CA GLY A 37 2.82 -0.13 18.06
C GLY A 37 1.95 -0.02 16.81
N PHE A 38 2.20 -0.92 15.85
CA PHE A 38 1.49 -0.94 14.57
C PHE A 38 1.28 -2.37 14.08
N HIS A 39 0.13 -2.62 13.46
CA HIS A 39 -0.05 -3.74 12.55
C HIS A 39 0.53 -3.35 11.18
N SER A 40 1.17 -4.29 10.48
CA SER A 40 1.82 -3.98 9.21
C SER A 40 1.71 -5.12 8.19
N ALA A 41 1.71 -4.76 6.90
CA ALA A 41 1.76 -5.69 5.79
C ALA A 41 2.44 -5.06 4.59
N THR A 42 3.22 -5.86 3.85
CA THR A 42 3.82 -5.46 2.57
C THR A 42 3.23 -6.28 1.43
N CYS A 43 2.87 -5.62 0.33
CA CYS A 43 2.51 -6.26 -0.93
C CYS A 43 3.42 -5.77 -2.07
N TRP A 44 3.93 -6.69 -2.89
CA TRP A 44 4.65 -6.37 -4.12
C TRP A 44 3.74 -6.52 -5.34
N LEU A 45 3.50 -5.41 -6.03
CA LEU A 45 2.79 -5.38 -7.32
C LEU A 45 3.80 -5.48 -8.47
N PRO A 46 3.41 -6.05 -9.63
CA PRO A 46 2.09 -6.62 -9.94
C PRO A 46 1.93 -8.09 -9.50
N GLU A 47 2.92 -8.68 -8.84
CA GLU A 47 2.93 -10.11 -8.47
C GLU A 47 1.93 -10.47 -7.36
N TYR A 48 1.39 -9.48 -6.65
CA TYR A 48 0.55 -9.66 -5.46
C TYR A 48 1.23 -10.54 -4.40
N LYS A 49 2.56 -10.44 -4.27
CA LYS A 49 3.32 -11.17 -3.26
C LYS A 49 3.23 -10.43 -1.93
N TRP A 50 2.69 -11.11 -0.92
CA TRP A 50 2.56 -10.58 0.44
C TRP A 50 3.69 -11.08 1.33
N GLU A 51 4.23 -10.20 2.16
CA GLU A 51 5.27 -10.48 3.15
C GLU A 51 5.19 -9.51 4.33
N ASN A 52 5.89 -9.83 5.43
CA ASN A 52 5.93 -9.03 6.65
C ASN A 52 4.52 -8.67 7.15
N ILE A 53 3.65 -9.68 7.28
CA ILE A 53 2.29 -9.52 7.81
C ILE A 53 2.36 -9.68 9.32
N GLU A 54 2.06 -8.61 10.05
CA GLU A 54 2.14 -8.55 11.51
C GLU A 54 0.85 -7.90 12.06
N GLY A 55 0.22 -8.54 13.04
CA GLY A 55 -0.95 -8.00 13.74
C GLY A 55 -2.31 -8.17 13.03
N TYR A 56 -2.33 -8.31 11.70
CA TYR A 56 -3.59 -8.51 10.96
C TYR A 56 -4.15 -9.93 11.03
N SER A 57 -5.45 -10.04 11.24
CA SER A 57 -6.25 -11.25 11.07
C SER A 57 -6.44 -11.63 9.61
N ASP A 58 -6.86 -12.87 9.36
CA ASP A 58 -7.17 -13.35 8.00
C ASP A 58 -8.27 -12.51 7.32
N SER A 59 -9.26 -12.04 8.09
CA SER A 59 -10.35 -11.18 7.57
C SER A 59 -9.86 -9.79 7.16
N GLU A 60 -8.99 -9.17 7.96
CA GLU A 60 -8.37 -7.89 7.62
C GLU A 60 -7.48 -8.05 6.38
N MET A 61 -6.69 -9.11 6.33
CA MET A 61 -5.87 -9.42 5.17
C MET A 61 -6.70 -9.69 3.90
N ALA A 62 -7.87 -10.31 4.01
CA ALA A 62 -8.76 -10.50 2.87
C ALA A 62 -9.28 -9.16 2.34
N TYR A 63 -9.66 -8.24 3.23
CA TYR A 63 -10.05 -6.88 2.88
C TYR A 63 -8.91 -6.13 2.16
N PHE A 64 -7.70 -6.11 2.73
CA PHE A 64 -6.56 -5.42 2.11
C PHE A 64 -6.15 -6.04 0.77
N LYS A 65 -6.18 -7.37 0.63
CA LYS A 65 -5.93 -8.05 -0.64
C LYS A 65 -6.90 -7.60 -1.73
N GLN A 66 -8.19 -7.50 -1.40
CA GLN A 66 -9.19 -7.04 -2.35
C GLN A 66 -9.02 -5.55 -2.68
N LEU A 67 -8.77 -4.71 -1.66
CA LEU A 67 -8.55 -3.28 -1.82
C LEU A 67 -7.36 -2.98 -2.74
N ILE A 68 -6.20 -3.61 -2.49
CA ILE A 68 -5.01 -3.45 -3.32
C ILE A 68 -5.24 -3.99 -4.73
N ARG A 69 -5.93 -5.13 -4.88
CA ARG A 69 -6.25 -5.67 -6.21
C ARG A 69 -7.13 -4.73 -7.04
N ASN A 70 -8.14 -4.13 -6.43
CA ASN A 70 -9.04 -3.20 -7.11
C ASN A 70 -8.33 -1.91 -7.54
N ASN A 71 -7.32 -1.49 -6.80
CA ASN A 71 -6.61 -0.22 -7.03
C ASN A 71 -5.20 -0.39 -7.64
N ALA A 72 -4.77 -1.61 -7.94
CA ALA A 72 -3.39 -1.89 -8.37
C ALA A 72 -2.97 -1.08 -9.60
N HIS A 73 -3.87 -0.87 -10.55
CA HIS A 73 -3.63 -0.06 -11.73
C HIS A 73 -3.27 1.39 -11.40
N LEU A 74 -4.03 2.04 -10.50
CA LEU A 74 -3.75 3.41 -10.05
C LEU A 74 -2.44 3.51 -9.27
N ILE A 75 -2.19 2.55 -8.37
CA ILE A 75 -0.95 2.51 -7.58
C ILE A 75 0.28 2.40 -8.51
N ILE A 76 0.19 1.54 -9.53
CA ILE A 76 1.27 1.36 -10.52
C ILE A 76 1.45 2.61 -11.38
N GLU A 77 0.37 3.26 -11.80
CA GLU A 77 0.43 4.53 -12.54
C GLU A 77 1.10 5.63 -11.70
N PHE A 78 0.59 5.89 -10.49
CA PHE A 78 1.16 6.92 -9.61
C PHE A 78 2.59 6.64 -9.19
N SER A 79 3.02 5.37 -9.16
CA SER A 79 4.41 5.02 -8.85
C SER A 79 5.42 5.50 -9.89
N GLN A 80 4.99 5.83 -11.11
CA GLN A 80 5.86 6.33 -12.18
C GLN A 80 6.11 7.84 -12.06
N ASP A 81 5.16 8.58 -11.48
CA ASP A 81 5.19 10.05 -11.40
C ASP A 81 5.54 10.57 -9.99
N GLY A 82 5.93 9.71 -9.07
CA GLY A 82 6.26 10.11 -7.69
C GLY A 82 5.03 10.36 -6.81
N GLY A 83 3.94 9.62 -7.03
CA GLY A 83 2.74 9.63 -6.20
C GLY A 83 1.59 10.50 -6.72
N ILE A 84 0.44 10.39 -6.06
CA ILE A 84 -0.83 11.00 -6.49
C ILE A 84 -0.77 12.55 -6.57
N LEU A 85 0.06 13.18 -5.74
CA LEU A 85 0.19 14.65 -5.70
C LEU A 85 0.89 15.21 -6.93
N ASN A 86 1.69 14.39 -7.63
CA ASN A 86 2.32 14.79 -8.89
C ASN A 86 1.43 14.52 -10.10
N ALA A 87 0.50 13.55 -10.00
CA ALA A 87 -0.50 13.25 -11.03
C ALA A 87 -1.56 14.36 -11.19
N SER A 88 -1.63 15.32 -10.25
CA SER A 88 -2.59 16.44 -10.26
C SER A 88 -2.19 17.60 -11.19
N ASN A 89 -1.11 17.49 -11.95
CA ASN A 89 -0.60 18.53 -12.86
C ASN A 89 -1.12 18.43 -14.31
N PHE A 90 -2.27 17.77 -14.55
CA PHE A 90 -2.92 17.68 -15.86
C PHE A 90 -4.12 18.60 -16.00
#